data_AF-A0A1Z8ST63-F1
#
_entry.id   AF-A0A1Z8ST63-F1
#
_cell.length_a   1.000
_cell.length_b   1.000
_cell.length_c   1.000
_cell.angle_alpha   90.00
_cell.angle_beta   90.00
_cell.angle_gamma   90.00
#
_symmetry.space_group_name_H-M   'P 1'
#
loop_
_entity.id
_entity.type
_entity.pdbx_description
1 polymer ?
#
loop_
_entity_poly.entity_id
_entity_poly.type
_entity_poly.pdbx_seq_one_letter_code
_entity_poly.pdbx_strand_id
1 'polypeptide(L)'
;MELGKLIPLIFLSLLYSSEVAFAREHVPGPLNVEVTVSESETEVYLLIDELLFRHWFNLEPKQIPDLDPESVGDWGEFGGRIVTWLELEAPVQVDGVQVTPVIEDLEWQEGFDLNDFLNYVGIELKYPTKSIPQELEFLWSRFDTEDGFPLESVFMILTGADDFQILRFREDDPIQVWAPPEARPVLDPESVAPGLTPPLNLDLTWLLVLLGAAKLALGTFDSFTSRVPWLLLLILGLVIPFDVSVKNPLKPQVQLPSAEESVALFETLHRNIYRAFDYEDESQIYDILARSVNEEILPDLYDDVHESLMMKIEEQAISKVETVRNIESTVDLPEDPEEPAYEVLATWEVIGTVKHYGHGHWRKNVSRALYKVQWIDGLGWRIADCELIDQRRVDDGQESVKLAADTLSRSANFAIAIRGRNNR
;
A
#
# COMPACT_ATOMS: atom_id res chain seq x y z
N MET A 1 23.04 79.76 47.05
CA MET A 1 22.95 78.28 47.01
C MET A 1 21.79 77.91 47.93
N GLU A 2 20.55 78.29 47.62
CA GLU A 2 19.65 77.67 46.59
C GLU A 2 19.65 76.15 46.81
N LEU A 3 18.73 75.56 47.58
CA LEU A 3 17.26 75.35 47.46
C LEU A 3 17.06 73.83 47.23
N GLY A 4 16.25 73.02 47.93
CA GLY A 4 15.35 73.19 49.06
C GLY A 4 14.56 71.88 49.34
N LYS A 5 13.98 71.80 50.55
CA LYS A 5 12.69 71.17 50.94
C LYS A 5 12.51 69.62 51.04
N LEU A 6 12.39 69.19 52.31
CA LEU A 6 11.38 68.32 52.97
C LEU A 6 10.44 67.35 52.18
N ILE A 7 10.44 66.05 52.61
CA ILE A 7 9.35 65.12 53.11
C ILE A 7 8.07 64.92 52.23
N PRO A 8 7.30 63.76 52.14
CA PRO A 8 7.18 62.50 52.94
C PRO A 8 6.99 61.13 52.18
N LEU A 9 6.80 60.05 52.98
CA LEU A 9 6.08 58.77 52.75
C LEU A 9 5.23 58.62 51.46
N ILE A 10 5.19 57.40 50.87
CA ILE A 10 4.01 56.50 50.84
C ILE A 10 4.35 55.13 50.18
N PHE A 11 3.89 54.11 50.90
CA PHE A 11 3.60 52.71 50.61
C PHE A 11 3.37 52.21 49.15
N LEU A 12 3.81 50.96 48.96
CA LEU A 12 3.15 49.82 48.29
C LEU A 12 3.43 49.54 46.80
N SER A 13 3.99 48.34 46.59
CA SER A 13 3.57 47.29 45.64
C SER A 13 4.62 46.83 44.61
N LEU A 14 4.78 45.49 44.57
CA LEU A 14 5.28 44.62 43.50
C LEU A 14 6.81 44.62 43.32
N LEU A 15 7.57 43.68 43.90
CA LEU A 15 7.72 42.25 43.55
C LEU A 15 7.80 41.97 42.04
N TYR A 16 8.85 41.21 41.68
CA TYR A 16 9.15 40.56 40.39
C TYR A 16 9.80 41.40 39.28
N SER A 17 11.09 41.18 39.09
CA SER A 17 11.88 41.19 37.83
C SER A 17 13.33 40.97 38.29
N SER A 18 13.98 39.82 38.14
CA SER A 18 14.26 39.17 36.87
C SER A 18 14.79 37.74 37.11
N GLU A 19 13.99 36.71 36.86
CA GLU A 19 14.52 35.46 36.31
C GLU A 19 14.32 35.57 34.81
N VAL A 20 15.38 35.94 34.10
CA VAL A 20 15.45 35.71 32.65
C VAL A 20 15.73 34.23 32.51
N ALA A 21 14.67 33.43 32.47
CA ALA A 21 14.74 32.08 31.95
C ALA A 21 15.21 32.22 30.49
N PHE A 22 16.42 31.76 30.20
CA PHE A 22 16.83 31.48 28.83
C PHE A 22 15.85 30.45 28.30
N ALA A 23 14.90 30.89 27.47
CA ALA A 23 14.23 29.98 26.55
C ALA A 23 15.35 29.42 25.67
N ARG A 24 15.80 28.19 25.95
CA ARG A 24 16.50 27.41 24.92
C ARG A 24 15.54 27.38 23.75
N GLU A 25 15.97 27.91 22.62
CA GLU A 25 15.31 27.70 21.33
C GLU A 25 15.18 26.18 21.20
N HIS A 26 13.94 25.67 21.27
CA HIS A 26 13.69 24.24 21.13
C HIS A 26 14.06 23.87 19.70
N VAL A 27 15.18 23.17 19.54
CA VAL A 27 15.57 22.54 18.29
C VAL A 27 15.14 21.08 18.45
N PRO A 28 14.13 20.61 17.70
CA PRO A 28 13.72 19.22 17.76
C PRO A 28 14.92 18.32 17.45
N GLY A 29 15.01 17.18 18.13
CA GLY A 29 16.02 16.16 17.83
C GLY A 29 15.95 15.76 16.35
N PRO A 30 17.08 15.38 15.73
CA PRO A 30 17.08 15.04 14.32
C PRO A 30 16.25 13.76 14.09
N LEU A 31 15.40 13.83 13.07
CA LEU A 31 14.70 12.71 12.48
C LEU A 31 15.10 12.68 11.01
N ASN A 32 15.84 11.66 10.60
CA ASN A 32 16.22 11.45 9.21
C ASN A 32 15.62 10.15 8.71
N VAL A 33 14.91 10.23 7.59
CA VAL A 33 14.37 9.06 6.91
C VAL A 33 14.98 9.01 5.53
N GLU A 34 15.69 7.94 5.22
CA GLU A 34 16.27 7.68 3.92
C GLU A 34 15.59 6.45 3.32
N VAL A 35 15.19 6.55 2.06
CA VAL A 35 14.55 5.44 1.33
C VAL A 35 15.37 5.12 0.10
N THR A 36 15.71 3.85 -0.07
CA THR A 36 16.38 3.35 -1.26
C THR A 36 15.47 2.36 -1.96
N VAL A 37 15.08 2.68 -3.20
CA VAL A 37 14.24 1.80 -4.02
C VAL A 37 15.14 0.96 -4.93
N SER A 38 15.10 -0.36 -4.77
CA SER A 38 15.84 -1.31 -5.60
C SER A 38 14.92 -2.09 -6.56
N GLU A 39 15.47 -3.07 -7.29
CA GLU A 39 14.70 -3.91 -8.20
C GLU A 39 13.71 -4.84 -7.50
N SER A 40 13.92 -5.16 -6.23
CA SER A 40 13.20 -6.25 -5.52
C SER A 40 12.71 -5.89 -4.12
N GLU A 41 13.27 -4.84 -3.55
CA GLU A 41 12.97 -4.38 -2.20
C GLU A 41 13.11 -2.86 -2.10
N THR A 42 12.34 -2.26 -1.20
CA THR A 42 12.51 -0.87 -0.79
C THR A 42 13.07 -0.88 0.63
N GLU A 43 14.26 -0.31 0.79
CA GLU A 43 14.93 -0.19 2.08
C GLU A 43 14.63 1.19 2.67
N VAL A 44 14.27 1.23 3.94
CA VAL A 44 14.06 2.48 4.69
C VAL A 44 14.99 2.49 5.88
N TYR A 45 15.85 3.49 5.94
CA TYR A 45 16.70 3.78 7.07
C TYR A 45 16.10 4.94 7.86
N LEU A 46 15.74 4.68 9.11
CA LEU A 46 15.18 5.64 10.04
C LEU A 46 16.20 5.92 11.14
N LEU A 47 16.75 7.13 11.16
CA LEU A 47 17.59 7.61 12.25
C LEU A 47 16.79 8.59 13.10
N ILE A 48 16.59 8.23 14.37
CA ILE A 48 15.74 8.96 15.30
C ILE A 48 16.46 9.20 16.63
N ASP A 49 16.24 10.37 17.22
CA ASP A 49 16.65 10.69 18.59
C ASP A 49 16.06 9.68 19.60
N GLU A 50 16.88 9.22 20.55
CA GLU A 50 16.49 8.27 21.61
C GLU A 50 15.23 8.68 22.40
N LEU A 51 15.06 9.96 22.74
CA LEU A 51 13.88 10.46 23.45
C LEU A 51 12.63 10.35 22.58
N LEU A 52 12.74 10.77 21.32
CA LEU A 52 11.64 10.68 20.36
C LEU A 52 11.27 9.21 20.07
N PHE A 53 12.28 8.34 19.92
CA PHE A 53 12.10 6.89 19.78
C PHE A 53 11.32 6.31 20.96
N ARG A 54 11.72 6.61 22.19
CA ARG A 54 11.02 6.13 23.40
C ARG A 54 9.59 6.65 23.49
N HIS A 55 9.36 7.90 23.11
CA HIS A 55 8.06 8.55 23.11
C HIS A 55 7.10 7.94 22.09
N TRP A 56 7.56 7.72 20.85
CA TRP A 56 6.72 7.18 19.78
C TRP A 56 6.45 5.68 19.93
N PHE A 57 7.47 4.87 20.20
CA PHE A 57 7.32 3.42 20.30
C PHE A 57 6.87 2.93 21.69
N ASN A 58 6.63 3.86 22.63
CA ASN A 58 6.09 3.61 23.96
C ASN A 58 6.80 2.45 24.69
N LEU A 59 8.12 2.59 24.86
CA LEU A 59 8.96 1.55 25.48
C LEU A 59 9.11 1.80 26.99
N GLU A 60 8.63 0.86 27.81
CA GLU A 60 8.86 0.80 29.24
C GLU A 60 9.68 -0.47 29.58
N PRO A 61 10.76 -0.40 30.40
CA PRO A 61 11.35 0.81 30.98
C PRO A 61 12.21 1.56 29.97
N LYS A 62 12.54 2.82 30.31
CA LYS A 62 13.46 3.77 29.65
C LYS A 62 14.91 3.27 29.50
N GLN A 63 15.13 1.97 29.36
CA GLN A 63 16.39 1.31 29.09
C GLN A 63 16.11 0.32 27.98
N ILE A 64 16.43 0.72 26.75
CA ILE A 64 16.83 -0.24 25.75
C ILE A 64 18.03 -0.96 26.42
N PRO A 65 17.99 -2.28 26.69
CA PRO A 65 19.16 -2.96 27.24
C PRO A 65 20.35 -2.64 26.34
N ASP A 66 21.56 -2.43 26.91
CA ASP A 66 22.78 -2.14 26.15
C ASP A 66 22.78 -3.05 24.92
N LEU A 67 22.46 -2.48 23.75
CA LEU A 67 22.40 -3.22 22.50
C LEU A 67 23.85 -3.59 22.27
N ASP A 68 24.22 -4.84 22.53
CA ASP A 68 25.54 -5.33 22.16
C ASP A 68 25.68 -5.01 20.66
N PRO A 69 26.71 -4.26 20.22
CA PRO A 69 26.91 -3.98 18.80
C PRO A 69 27.03 -5.26 17.95
N GLU A 70 27.23 -6.42 18.58
CA GLU A 70 27.21 -7.75 17.94
C GLU A 70 25.88 -8.52 18.11
N SER A 71 24.87 -7.99 18.82
CA SER A 71 23.53 -8.58 18.93
C SER A 71 22.75 -8.42 17.63
N VAL A 72 23.08 -9.27 16.66
CA VAL A 72 22.24 -9.48 15.49
C VAL A 72 21.12 -10.46 15.88
N GLY A 73 19.88 -10.01 15.88
CA GLY A 73 18.73 -10.89 15.59
C GLY A 73 17.92 -11.49 16.75
N ASP A 74 17.78 -10.86 17.92
CA ASP A 74 16.65 -11.20 18.80
C ASP A 74 16.13 -9.98 19.59
N TRP A 75 15.29 -9.20 18.92
CA TRP A 75 14.67 -7.97 19.43
C TRP A 75 13.19 -8.15 19.79
N GLY A 76 12.77 -9.40 20.08
CA GLY A 76 11.38 -9.88 19.97
C GLY A 76 10.26 -9.03 20.60
N GLU A 77 10.54 -8.23 21.63
CA GLU A 77 9.54 -7.30 22.20
C GLU A 77 9.55 -5.90 21.55
N PHE A 78 10.72 -5.38 21.16
CA PHE A 78 10.86 -4.05 20.57
C PHE A 78 10.43 -4.04 19.11
N GLY A 79 10.82 -5.07 18.36
CA GLY A 79 10.53 -5.17 16.92
C GLY A 79 9.03 -5.16 16.64
N GLY A 80 8.24 -5.96 17.38
CA GLY A 80 6.79 -6.01 17.20
C GLY A 80 6.10 -4.66 17.48
N ARG A 81 6.55 -3.92 18.51
CA ARG A 81 6.03 -2.58 18.81
C ARG A 81 6.39 -1.55 17.73
N ILE A 82 7.61 -1.61 17.23
CA ILE A 82 8.08 -0.75 16.13
C ILE A 82 7.25 -1.01 14.88
N VAL A 83 7.10 -2.27 14.47
CA VAL A 83 6.28 -2.66 13.31
C VAL A 83 4.83 -2.21 13.49
N THR A 84 4.20 -2.50 14.64
CA THR A 84 2.81 -2.08 14.92
C THR A 84 2.65 -0.57 14.83
N TRP A 85 3.61 0.19 15.36
CA TRP A 85 3.59 1.64 15.29
C TRP A 85 3.73 2.14 13.85
N LEU A 86 4.66 1.57 13.08
CA LEU A 86 4.85 1.93 11.67
C LEU A 86 3.59 1.61 10.84
N GLU A 87 2.93 0.48 11.07
CA GLU A 87 1.68 0.15 10.37
C GLU A 87 0.52 1.10 10.68
N LEU A 88 0.50 1.67 11.88
CA LEU A 88 -0.57 2.57 12.31
C LEU A 88 -0.28 4.03 11.95
N GLU A 89 0.95 4.48 12.19
CA GLU A 89 1.30 5.91 12.20
C GLU A 89 2.21 6.32 11.02
N ALA A 90 2.86 5.35 10.38
CA ALA A 90 3.69 5.60 9.21
C ALA A 90 3.57 4.49 8.13
N PRO A 91 2.35 4.11 7.70
CA PRO A 91 2.17 2.99 6.79
C PRO A 91 2.73 3.33 5.40
N VAL A 92 3.25 2.29 4.75
CA VAL A 92 3.73 2.36 3.37
C VAL A 92 2.86 1.46 2.52
N GLN A 93 2.31 2.00 1.45
CA GLN A 93 1.65 1.23 0.41
C GLN A 93 2.58 1.04 -0.77
N VAL A 94 2.66 -0.21 -1.23
CA VAL A 94 3.40 -0.59 -2.43
C VAL A 94 2.37 -1.05 -3.45
N ASP A 95 2.26 -0.30 -4.54
CA ASP A 95 1.31 -0.55 -5.62
C ASP A 95 -0.15 -0.68 -5.13
N GLY A 96 -0.57 0.22 -4.24
CA GLY A 96 -1.94 0.27 -3.70
C GLY A 96 -2.25 -0.79 -2.64
N VAL A 97 -1.24 -1.56 -2.19
CA VAL A 97 -1.39 -2.52 -1.09
C VAL A 97 -0.45 -2.16 0.03
N GLN A 98 -1.01 -1.95 1.24
CA GLN A 98 -0.20 -1.71 2.44
C GLN A 98 0.76 -2.88 2.72
N VAL A 99 2.00 -2.56 3.03
CA VAL A 99 3.10 -3.52 3.26
C VAL A 99 3.63 -3.37 4.67
N THR A 100 3.75 -4.50 5.36
CA THR A 100 4.35 -4.57 6.68
C THR A 100 5.88 -4.53 6.56
N PRO A 101 6.58 -3.66 7.30
CA PRO A 101 8.03 -3.65 7.27
C PRO A 101 8.64 -4.87 7.97
N VAL A 102 9.76 -5.35 7.45
CA VAL A 102 10.65 -6.32 8.11
C VAL A 102 11.83 -5.55 8.67
N ILE A 103 12.07 -5.64 9.98
CA ILE A 103 13.25 -5.01 10.60
C ILE A 103 14.47 -5.86 10.27
N GLU A 104 15.43 -5.27 9.57
CA GLU A 104 16.72 -5.90 9.26
C GLU A 104 17.74 -5.65 10.38
N ASP A 105 17.82 -4.40 10.85
CA ASP A 105 18.74 -4.01 11.90
C ASP A 105 18.15 -2.92 12.80
N LEU A 106 18.62 -2.89 14.05
CA LEU A 106 18.27 -1.90 15.05
C LEU A 106 19.52 -1.59 15.87
N GLU A 107 20.11 -0.41 15.64
CA GLU A 107 21.37 0.00 16.27
C GLU A 107 21.14 1.21 17.17
N TRP A 108 21.73 1.19 18.37
CA TRP A 108 21.84 2.37 19.21
C TRP A 108 23.23 2.95 19.06
N GLN A 109 23.32 4.25 18.81
CA GLN A 109 24.57 4.96 18.60
C GLN A 109 24.70 6.08 19.63
N GLU A 110 25.84 6.06 20.33
CA GLU A 110 26.23 7.17 21.23
C GLU A 110 26.56 8.41 20.39
N GLY A 111 26.00 9.56 20.78
CA GLY A 111 26.26 10.82 20.08
C GLY A 111 27.75 11.21 20.10
N PHE A 112 28.27 11.73 18.99
CA PHE A 112 29.65 12.22 18.92
C PHE A 112 29.88 13.49 19.76
N ASP A 113 31.02 13.53 20.44
CA ASP A 113 31.51 14.49 21.46
C ASP A 113 31.67 15.98 21.01
N LEU A 114 31.14 16.37 19.84
CA LEU A 114 31.34 17.72 19.29
C LEU A 114 30.15 18.67 19.51
N ASN A 115 29.00 18.18 20.00
CA ASN A 115 27.80 19.03 20.15
C ASN A 115 26.83 18.59 21.28
N ASP A 116 27.33 18.01 22.38
CA ASP A 116 26.56 17.87 23.63
C ASP A 116 25.12 17.29 23.47
N PHE A 117 24.99 15.95 23.65
CA PHE A 117 23.81 15.25 24.23
C PHE A 117 22.61 14.78 23.37
N LEU A 118 22.79 14.05 22.26
CA LEU A 118 21.70 13.20 21.74
C LEU A 118 22.22 11.83 21.29
N ASN A 119 21.72 10.77 21.91
CA ASN A 119 21.89 9.41 21.43
C ASN A 119 20.89 9.14 20.31
N TYR A 120 21.23 8.24 19.40
CA TYR A 120 20.39 7.92 18.26
C TYR A 120 20.05 6.44 18.22
N VAL A 121 18.91 6.15 17.62
CA VAL A 121 18.51 4.80 17.23
C VAL A 121 18.40 4.79 15.71
N GLY A 122 19.20 3.95 15.07
CA GLY A 122 19.10 3.63 13.65
C GLY A 122 18.24 2.38 13.48
N ILE A 123 17.23 2.45 12.61
CA ILE A 123 16.35 1.33 12.27
C ILE A 123 16.48 1.08 10.78
N GLU A 124 16.95 -0.10 10.40
CA GLU A 124 16.97 -0.56 9.01
C GLU A 124 15.73 -1.43 8.77
N LEU A 125 14.88 -0.97 7.85
CA LEU A 125 13.63 -1.61 7.48
C LEU A 125 13.68 -2.06 6.03
N LYS A 126 13.14 -3.24 5.77
CA LYS A 126 12.90 -3.77 4.44
C LYS A 126 11.41 -3.85 4.17
N TYR A 127 10.98 -3.21 3.07
CA TYR A 127 9.66 -3.36 2.50
C TYR A 127 9.80 -4.26 1.26
N PRO A 128 9.41 -5.53 1.35
CA PRO A 128 9.59 -6.42 0.23
C PRO A 128 8.63 -6.04 -0.91
N THR A 129 9.16 -5.79 -2.11
CA THR A 129 8.34 -5.34 -3.26
C THR A 129 8.26 -6.38 -4.37
N LYS A 130 9.22 -7.30 -4.44
CA LYS A 130 9.37 -8.37 -5.48
C LYS A 130 9.59 -7.87 -6.91
N SER A 131 9.41 -6.59 -7.16
CA SER A 131 9.77 -5.88 -8.39
C SER A 131 9.98 -4.40 -8.07
N ILE A 132 10.46 -3.62 -9.05
CA ILE A 132 10.44 -2.15 -8.94
C ILE A 132 8.97 -1.72 -8.74
N PRO A 133 8.64 -1.04 -7.64
CA PRO A 133 7.27 -0.58 -7.40
C PRO A 133 6.88 0.46 -8.45
N GLN A 134 5.65 0.37 -8.94
CA GLN A 134 5.03 1.36 -9.82
C GLN A 134 4.55 2.56 -9.04
N GLU A 135 4.22 2.38 -7.76
CA GLU A 135 3.86 3.45 -6.85
C GLU A 135 4.26 3.11 -5.41
N LEU A 136 4.81 4.09 -4.71
CA LEU A 136 5.02 4.08 -3.27
C LEU A 136 4.22 5.23 -2.65
N GLU A 137 3.26 4.90 -1.80
CA GLU A 137 2.55 5.89 -0.99
C GLU A 137 3.05 5.78 0.44
N PHE A 138 3.56 6.89 0.96
CA PHE A 138 3.99 7.04 2.33
C PHE A 138 2.98 7.90 3.07
N LEU A 139 2.50 7.43 4.21
CA LEU A 139 1.75 8.24 5.16
C LEU A 139 2.61 8.49 6.40
N TRP A 140 2.46 9.65 7.02
CA TRP A 140 3.07 9.96 8.30
C TRP A 140 2.12 10.81 9.16
N SER A 141 1.62 10.27 10.27
CA SER A 141 0.60 10.93 11.11
C SER A 141 1.10 11.46 12.46
N ARG A 142 2.31 11.12 12.92
CA ARG A 142 2.81 11.52 14.25
C ARG A 142 3.85 12.64 14.17
N PHE A 143 3.55 13.75 14.84
CA PHE A 143 4.40 14.94 14.90
C PHE A 143 4.70 15.40 16.33
N ASP A 144 4.05 14.83 17.35
CA ASP A 144 4.24 15.22 18.74
C ASP A 144 5.57 14.73 19.33
N THR A 145 6.10 15.49 20.28
CA THR A 145 7.34 15.20 21.01
C THR A 145 7.11 15.14 22.52
N GLU A 146 8.01 14.49 23.28
CA GLU A 146 7.90 14.36 24.74
C GLU A 146 7.84 15.73 25.45
N ASP A 147 8.49 16.75 24.89
CA ASP A 147 8.57 18.09 25.48
C ASP A 147 7.46 19.06 25.04
N GLY A 148 6.51 18.58 24.22
CA GLY A 148 5.29 19.31 23.86
C GLY A 148 5.46 20.32 22.73
N PHE A 149 6.58 20.29 22.00
CA PHE A 149 6.84 21.10 20.82
C PHE A 149 6.81 20.23 19.55
N PRO A 150 5.66 20.09 18.88
CA PRO A 150 5.54 19.17 17.74
C PRO A 150 6.46 19.56 16.59
N LEU A 151 6.92 18.54 15.86
CA LEU A 151 7.65 18.68 14.60
C LEU A 151 6.79 19.42 13.58
N GLU A 152 7.30 20.51 13.01
CA GLU A 152 6.59 21.24 11.94
C GLU A 152 6.47 20.40 10.66
N SER A 153 7.48 19.56 10.38
CA SER A 153 7.49 18.65 9.24
C SER A 153 8.48 17.51 9.45
N VAL A 154 8.19 16.37 8.83
CA VAL A 154 9.13 15.25 8.67
C VAL A 154 9.64 15.23 7.24
N PHE A 155 10.95 15.02 7.07
CA PHE A 155 11.58 14.93 5.76
C PHE A 155 12.06 13.51 5.50
N MET A 156 11.81 13.04 4.28
CA MET A 156 12.31 11.76 3.79
C MET A 156 13.06 11.98 2.49
N ILE A 157 14.26 11.43 2.39
CA ILE A 157 15.08 11.46 1.19
C ILE A 157 14.90 10.12 0.48
N LEU A 158 14.18 10.12 -0.62
CA LEU A 158 13.97 8.94 -1.44
C LEU A 158 14.97 8.93 -2.60
N THR A 159 15.76 7.86 -2.70
CA THR A 159 16.67 7.60 -3.80
C THR A 159 16.12 6.45 -4.64
N GLY A 160 15.73 6.77 -5.87
CA GLY A 160 15.31 5.79 -6.87
C GLY A 160 16.44 5.45 -7.85
N ALA A 161 16.13 4.65 -8.87
CA ALA A 161 17.11 4.18 -9.85
C ALA A 161 17.91 5.31 -10.53
N ASP A 162 17.27 6.47 -10.79
CA ASP A 162 17.87 7.55 -11.59
C ASP A 162 17.74 8.97 -10.98
N ASP A 163 17.14 9.12 -9.78
CA ASP A 163 16.90 10.43 -9.17
C ASP A 163 16.78 10.35 -7.64
N PHE A 164 16.89 11.52 -6.97
CA PHE A 164 16.55 11.67 -5.56
C PHE A 164 15.42 12.69 -5.38
N GLN A 165 14.49 12.40 -4.48
CA GLN A 165 13.39 13.27 -4.13
C GLN A 165 13.36 13.52 -2.63
N ILE A 166 13.00 14.73 -2.23
CA ILE A 166 12.79 15.09 -0.82
C ILE A 166 11.28 15.18 -0.61
N LEU A 167 10.73 14.21 0.11
CA LEU A 167 9.33 14.17 0.52
C LEU A 167 9.20 14.92 1.83
N ARG A 168 8.17 15.77 1.95
CA ARG A 168 7.93 16.58 3.15
C ARG A 168 6.53 16.37 3.68
N PHE A 169 6.45 15.69 4.81
CA PHE A 169 5.21 15.41 5.53
C PHE A 169 4.88 16.53 6.49
N ARG A 170 3.61 16.92 6.56
CA ARG A 170 3.07 17.88 7.52
C ARG A 170 1.72 17.38 8.03
N GLU A 171 1.26 17.90 9.16
CA GLU A 171 -0.03 17.49 9.74
C GLU A 171 -1.22 17.75 8.78
N ASP A 172 -1.14 18.80 7.95
CA ASP A 172 -2.13 19.13 6.91
C ASP A 172 -1.91 18.43 5.57
N ASP A 173 -0.75 17.79 5.39
CA ASP A 173 -0.31 17.11 4.16
C ASP A 173 0.54 15.87 4.53
N PRO A 174 -0.09 14.84 5.16
CA PRO A 174 0.63 13.71 5.75
C PRO A 174 0.92 12.59 4.75
N ILE A 175 0.48 12.71 3.49
CA ILE A 175 0.62 11.67 2.47
C ILE A 175 1.56 12.18 1.38
N GLN A 176 2.55 11.37 1.01
CA GLN A 176 3.46 11.65 -0.09
C GLN A 176 3.53 10.44 -1.01
N VAL A 177 3.43 10.66 -2.31
CA VAL A 177 3.42 9.60 -3.33
C VAL A 177 4.65 9.73 -4.21
N TRP A 178 5.28 8.59 -4.48
CA TRP A 178 6.38 8.47 -5.43
C TRP A 178 6.06 7.42 -6.48
N ALA A 179 6.44 7.68 -7.73
CA ALA A 179 6.35 6.72 -8.83
C ALA A 179 7.58 6.87 -9.74
N PRO A 180 8.13 5.77 -10.30
CA PRO A 180 9.19 5.86 -11.29
C PRO A 180 8.69 6.56 -12.58
N PRO A 181 9.59 7.15 -13.39
CA PRO A 181 9.18 7.85 -14.62
C PRO A 181 8.40 7.02 -15.64
N GLU A 182 8.63 5.69 -15.66
CA GLU A 182 7.96 4.73 -16.53
C GLU A 182 6.85 3.94 -15.80
N ALA A 183 6.36 4.46 -14.67
CA ALA A 183 5.30 3.83 -13.90
C ALA A 183 4.03 3.61 -14.72
N ARG A 184 3.46 2.42 -14.60
CA ARG A 184 2.11 2.11 -15.06
C ARG A 184 1.09 2.57 -14.01
N PRO A 185 -0.18 2.84 -14.42
CA PRO A 185 -1.24 3.12 -13.48
C PRO A 185 -1.38 1.98 -12.47
N VAL A 186 -1.32 2.32 -11.19
CA VAL A 186 -1.64 1.41 -10.10
C VAL A 186 -3.11 1.56 -9.77
N LEU A 187 -3.79 0.43 -9.64
CA LEU A 187 -5.17 0.38 -9.20
C LEU A 187 -5.21 -0.36 -7.88
N ASP A 188 -5.80 0.28 -6.88
CA ASP A 188 -6.11 -0.35 -5.61
C ASP A 188 -7.25 -1.38 -5.84
N PRO A 189 -6.99 -2.69 -5.60
CA PRO A 189 -7.99 -3.73 -5.76
C PRO A 189 -9.26 -3.54 -4.94
N GLU A 190 -9.23 -2.76 -3.87
CA GLU A 190 -10.36 -2.53 -2.97
C GLU A 190 -11.24 -1.35 -3.41
N SER A 191 -10.68 -0.39 -4.15
CA SER A 191 -11.40 0.83 -4.55
C SER A 191 -12.10 0.75 -5.91
N VAL A 192 -11.68 -0.15 -6.81
CA VAL A 192 -12.23 -0.23 -8.18
C VAL A 192 -13.46 -1.16 -8.23
N ALA A 193 -14.62 -0.69 -7.77
CA ALA A 193 -15.84 -1.50 -7.82
C ALA A 193 -16.35 -1.78 -9.26
N PRO A 194 -16.88 -2.98 -9.55
CA PRO A 194 -17.55 -3.26 -10.81
C PRO A 194 -18.77 -2.35 -10.98
N GLY A 195 -18.93 -1.80 -12.17
CA GLY A 195 -20.07 -0.92 -12.45
C GLY A 195 -21.37 -1.72 -12.56
N LEU A 196 -22.40 -1.36 -11.81
CA LEU A 196 -23.74 -1.90 -12.02
C LEU A 196 -24.50 -1.04 -13.03
N THR A 197 -25.03 -1.63 -14.10
CA THR A 197 -25.94 -0.87 -14.96
C THR A 197 -27.29 -0.71 -14.26
N PRO A 198 -27.80 0.53 -14.10
CA PRO A 198 -29.12 0.72 -13.54
C PRO A 198 -30.16 0.08 -14.46
N PRO A 199 -31.22 -0.52 -13.89
CA PRO A 199 -32.29 -1.06 -14.71
C PRO A 199 -32.93 0.06 -15.55
N LEU A 200 -33.35 -0.29 -16.77
CA LEU A 200 -34.10 0.62 -17.60
C LEU A 200 -35.51 0.73 -17.03
N ASN A 201 -35.84 1.90 -16.49
CA ASN A 201 -37.20 2.21 -16.05
C ASN A 201 -38.00 2.68 -17.26
N LEU A 202 -38.92 1.83 -17.71
CA LEU A 202 -39.88 2.19 -18.74
C LEU A 202 -41.13 2.75 -18.07
N ASP A 203 -41.37 4.04 -18.26
CA ASP A 203 -42.62 4.68 -17.90
C ASP A 203 -43.70 4.29 -18.93
N LEU A 204 -44.52 3.29 -18.58
CA LEU A 204 -45.62 2.82 -19.43
C LEU A 204 -46.91 3.63 -19.23
N THR A 205 -46.90 4.61 -18.32
CA THR A 205 -48.03 5.48 -17.98
C THR A 205 -48.54 6.19 -19.25
N TRP A 206 -47.63 6.82 -19.99
CA TRP A 206 -47.97 7.49 -21.26
C TRP A 206 -48.38 6.53 -22.37
N LEU A 207 -47.83 5.31 -22.39
CA LEU A 207 -48.22 4.32 -23.38
C LEU A 207 -49.69 3.91 -23.21
N LEU A 208 -50.14 3.68 -21.98
CA LEU A 208 -51.54 3.37 -21.66
C LEU A 208 -52.45 4.56 -21.98
N VAL A 209 -52.05 5.78 -21.62
CA VAL A 209 -52.79 7.01 -21.95
C VAL A 209 -52.91 7.20 -23.46
N LEU A 210 -51.83 7.03 -24.21
CA LEU A 210 -51.80 7.17 -25.66
C LEU A 210 -52.63 6.10 -26.37
N LEU A 211 -52.57 4.84 -25.92
CA LEU A 211 -53.39 3.76 -26.48
C LEU A 211 -54.88 3.99 -26.23
N GLY A 212 -55.25 4.40 -25.01
CA GLY A 212 -56.61 4.77 -24.66
C GLY A 212 -57.12 5.96 -25.48
N ALA A 213 -56.32 7.02 -25.57
CA ALA A 213 -56.67 8.24 -26.30
C ALA A 213 -56.76 8.00 -27.81
N ALA A 214 -55.80 7.30 -28.40
CA ALA A 214 -55.78 6.96 -29.82
C ALA A 214 -56.99 6.10 -30.19
N LYS A 215 -57.36 5.10 -29.37
CA LYS A 215 -58.57 4.32 -29.61
C LYS A 215 -59.85 5.15 -29.49
N LEU A 216 -59.93 6.06 -28.52
CA LEU A 216 -61.08 6.95 -28.38
C LEU A 216 -61.21 7.97 -29.53
N ALA A 217 -60.08 8.42 -30.09
CA ALA A 217 -60.05 9.40 -31.18
C ALA A 217 -60.27 8.77 -32.58
N LEU A 218 -59.71 7.58 -32.82
CA LEU A 218 -59.73 6.92 -34.14
C LEU A 218 -60.74 5.78 -34.24
N GLY A 219 -61.31 5.33 -33.12
CA GLY A 219 -62.25 4.21 -33.08
C GLY A 219 -63.67 4.62 -33.48
N THR A 220 -64.32 3.77 -34.28
CA THR A 220 -65.77 3.82 -34.49
C THR A 220 -66.44 3.02 -33.39
N PHE A 221 -67.31 3.67 -32.61
CA PHE A 221 -67.99 3.06 -31.47
C PHE A 221 -69.50 3.09 -31.66
N ASP A 222 -70.13 1.93 -31.66
CA ASP A 222 -71.58 1.77 -31.86
C ASP A 222 -72.40 2.11 -30.61
N SER A 223 -71.77 2.16 -29.44
CA SER A 223 -72.42 2.52 -28.17
C SER A 223 -71.45 3.17 -27.18
N PHE A 224 -71.97 3.90 -26.19
CA PHE A 224 -71.16 4.47 -25.11
C PHE A 224 -70.50 3.39 -24.25
N THR A 225 -71.18 2.26 -24.04
CA THR A 225 -70.67 1.10 -23.31
C THR A 225 -69.39 0.53 -23.95
N SER A 226 -69.27 0.60 -25.28
CA SER A 226 -68.08 0.20 -26.04
C SER A 226 -66.86 1.09 -25.78
N ARG A 227 -67.05 2.30 -25.22
CA ARG A 227 -65.97 3.27 -24.90
C ARG A 227 -65.46 3.14 -23.47
N VAL A 228 -66.27 2.58 -22.57
CA VAL A 228 -65.96 2.42 -21.14
C VAL A 228 -64.60 1.76 -20.88
N PRO A 229 -64.21 0.63 -21.51
CA PRO A 229 -62.90 0.01 -21.25
C PRO A 229 -61.72 0.90 -21.64
N TRP A 230 -61.84 1.69 -22.70
CA TRP A 230 -60.78 2.60 -23.15
C TRP A 230 -60.67 3.86 -22.27
N LEU A 231 -61.81 4.37 -21.78
CA LEU A 231 -61.84 5.43 -20.77
C LEU A 231 -61.23 4.96 -19.44
N LEU A 232 -61.54 3.72 -19.02
CA LEU A 232 -60.92 3.12 -17.84
C LEU A 232 -59.42 2.94 -18.02
N LEU A 233 -58.94 2.52 -19.19
CA LEU A 233 -57.51 2.36 -19.47
C LEU A 233 -56.78 3.71 -19.48
N LEU A 234 -57.40 4.77 -20.00
CA LEU A 234 -56.87 6.13 -19.99
C LEU A 234 -56.83 6.70 -18.57
N ILE A 235 -57.89 6.49 -17.76
CA ILE A 235 -57.92 6.90 -16.35
C ILE A 235 -56.90 6.10 -15.53
N LEU A 236 -56.78 4.79 -15.77
CA LEU A 236 -55.83 3.93 -15.08
C LEU A 236 -54.39 4.38 -15.35
N GLY A 237 -54.07 4.70 -16.61
CA GLY A 237 -52.79 5.29 -16.99
C GLY A 237 -52.59 6.74 -16.51
N LEU A 238 -53.59 7.43 -15.97
CA LEU A 238 -53.43 8.77 -15.37
C LEU A 238 -53.28 8.71 -13.84
N VAL A 239 -53.81 7.65 -13.22
CA VAL A 239 -53.92 7.51 -11.76
C VAL A 239 -52.84 6.61 -11.19
N ILE A 240 -52.40 5.59 -11.94
CA ILE A 240 -51.39 4.63 -11.49
C ILE A 240 -50.12 4.84 -12.32
N PRO A 241 -49.03 5.39 -11.72
CA PRO A 241 -47.73 5.37 -12.38
C PRO A 241 -47.35 3.90 -12.59
N PHE A 242 -47.10 3.52 -13.84
CA PHE A 242 -46.80 2.15 -14.22
C PHE A 242 -45.36 2.08 -14.72
N ASP A 243 -44.44 2.07 -13.77
CA ASP A 243 -43.02 1.93 -14.03
C ASP A 243 -42.64 0.45 -14.03
N VAL A 244 -42.03 -0.01 -15.12
CA VAL A 244 -41.48 -1.36 -15.21
C VAL A 244 -39.97 -1.25 -15.35
N SER A 245 -39.26 -1.79 -14.36
CA SER A 245 -37.81 -1.94 -14.41
C SER A 245 -37.45 -3.20 -15.18
N VAL A 246 -36.79 -3.03 -16.33
CA VAL A 246 -36.31 -4.13 -17.18
C VAL A 246 -34.79 -4.06 -17.32
N LYS A 247 -34.14 -5.22 -17.49
CA LYS A 247 -32.71 -5.27 -17.80
C LYS A 247 -32.46 -4.53 -19.11
N ASN A 248 -31.39 -3.74 -19.17
CA ASN A 248 -31.03 -3.03 -20.37
C ASN A 248 -30.48 -4.03 -21.41
N PRO A 249 -31.14 -4.27 -22.56
CA PRO A 249 -30.68 -5.27 -23.52
C PRO A 249 -29.43 -4.83 -24.30
N LEU A 250 -28.99 -3.58 -24.14
CA LEU A 250 -27.84 -3.00 -24.85
C LEU A 250 -26.59 -2.86 -23.97
N LYS A 251 -26.68 -3.19 -22.68
CA LYS A 251 -25.54 -3.12 -21.77
C LYS A 251 -25.56 -4.31 -20.82
N PRO A 252 -24.41 -4.94 -20.54
CA PRO A 252 -24.35 -6.00 -19.56
C PRO A 252 -24.74 -5.48 -18.18
N GLN A 253 -25.30 -6.36 -17.35
CA GLN A 253 -25.73 -5.99 -15.99
C GLN A 253 -24.52 -5.58 -15.13
N VAL A 254 -23.43 -6.30 -15.31
CA VAL A 254 -22.13 -6.06 -14.67
C VAL A 254 -21.19 -5.43 -15.69
N GLN A 255 -20.55 -4.34 -15.32
CA GLN A 255 -19.49 -3.71 -16.09
C GLN A 255 -18.16 -4.03 -15.40
N LEU A 256 -17.34 -4.82 -16.08
CA LEU A 256 -15.99 -5.10 -15.65
C LEU A 256 -15.07 -3.91 -15.95
N PRO A 257 -13.92 -3.79 -15.25
CA PRO A 257 -12.87 -2.86 -15.61
C PRO A 257 -12.41 -3.08 -17.06
N SER A 258 -11.78 -2.07 -17.66
CA SER A 258 -11.17 -2.24 -18.98
C SER A 258 -10.08 -3.32 -18.96
N ALA A 259 -9.67 -3.80 -20.14
CA ALA A 259 -8.64 -4.84 -20.23
C ALA A 259 -7.31 -4.40 -19.59
N GLU A 260 -6.92 -3.13 -19.76
CA GLU A 260 -5.70 -2.56 -19.16
C GLU A 260 -5.81 -2.50 -17.63
N GLU A 261 -6.94 -2.01 -17.10
CA GLU A 261 -7.20 -1.96 -15.66
C GLU A 261 -7.23 -3.37 -15.05
N SER A 262 -7.83 -4.33 -15.75
CA SER A 262 -7.93 -5.73 -15.32
C SER A 262 -6.56 -6.42 -15.23
N VAL A 263 -5.64 -6.10 -16.17
CA VAL A 263 -4.24 -6.53 -16.10
C VAL A 263 -3.55 -5.91 -14.89
N ALA A 264 -3.67 -4.59 -14.70
CA ALA A 264 -3.01 -3.90 -13.59
C ALA A 264 -3.46 -4.44 -12.23
N LEU A 265 -4.78 -4.63 -12.05
CA LEU A 265 -5.36 -5.26 -10.86
C LEU A 265 -4.78 -6.66 -10.61
N PHE A 266 -4.75 -7.50 -11.65
CA PHE A 266 -4.18 -8.84 -11.55
C PHE A 266 -2.70 -8.82 -11.17
N GLU A 267 -1.89 -7.97 -11.80
CA GLU A 267 -0.45 -7.90 -11.55
C GLU A 267 -0.16 -7.46 -10.10
N THR A 268 -0.96 -6.57 -9.53
CA THR A 268 -0.88 -6.17 -8.11
C THR A 268 -1.20 -7.35 -7.18
N LEU A 269 -2.32 -8.03 -7.40
CA LEU A 269 -2.73 -9.19 -6.59
C LEU A 269 -1.68 -10.32 -6.68
N HIS A 270 -1.24 -10.64 -7.90
CA HIS A 270 -0.30 -11.73 -8.16
C HIS A 270 1.08 -11.49 -7.53
N ARG A 271 1.59 -10.25 -7.56
CA ARG A 271 2.87 -9.90 -6.93
C ARG A 271 2.81 -10.02 -5.41
N ASN A 272 1.69 -9.62 -4.80
CA ASN A 272 1.51 -9.73 -3.36
C ASN A 272 1.50 -11.19 -2.86
N ILE A 273 1.07 -12.17 -3.68
CA ILE A 273 1.16 -13.61 -3.32
C ILE A 273 2.59 -13.99 -2.96
N TYR A 274 3.58 -13.65 -3.80
CA TYR A 274 4.98 -13.98 -3.54
C TYR A 274 5.62 -13.12 -2.46
N ARG A 275 5.10 -11.90 -2.25
CA ARG A 275 5.53 -11.01 -1.17
C ARG A 275 5.15 -11.56 0.21
N ALA A 276 4.00 -12.23 0.33
CA ALA A 276 3.57 -12.84 1.58
C ALA A 276 4.60 -13.83 2.16
N PHE A 277 5.42 -14.46 1.33
CA PHE A 277 6.44 -15.42 1.76
C PHE A 277 7.79 -14.80 2.18
N ASP A 278 7.89 -13.46 2.27
CA ASP A 278 9.02 -12.80 2.93
C ASP A 278 8.86 -12.66 4.44
N TYR A 279 7.66 -12.95 4.95
CA TYR A 279 7.36 -12.92 6.38
C TYR A 279 7.54 -14.32 6.97
N GLU A 280 8.01 -14.38 8.22
CA GLU A 280 8.28 -15.64 8.90
C GLU A 280 7.07 -16.18 9.68
N ASP A 281 6.20 -15.28 10.15
CA ASP A 281 5.02 -15.65 10.93
C ASP A 281 3.88 -16.10 10.03
N GLU A 282 3.43 -17.34 10.20
CA GLU A 282 2.39 -17.94 9.38
C GLU A 282 1.08 -17.12 9.40
N SER A 283 0.68 -16.56 10.54
CA SER A 283 -0.54 -15.76 10.61
C SER A 283 -0.42 -14.47 9.78
N GLN A 284 0.74 -13.83 9.78
CA GLN A 284 1.03 -12.69 8.90
C GLN A 284 0.98 -13.08 7.42
N ILE A 285 1.49 -14.25 7.05
CA ILE A 285 1.42 -14.73 5.67
C ILE A 285 -0.06 -14.86 5.25
N TYR A 286 -0.90 -15.47 6.07
CA TYR A 286 -2.33 -15.62 5.80
C TYR A 286 -3.05 -14.27 5.66
N ASP A 287 -2.79 -13.32 6.57
CA ASP A 287 -3.39 -11.98 6.51
C ASP A 287 -3.02 -11.23 5.23
N ILE A 288 -1.78 -11.36 4.77
CA ILE A 288 -1.30 -10.73 3.54
C ILE A 288 -1.88 -11.42 2.30
N LEU A 289 -1.97 -12.76 2.31
CA LEU A 289 -2.61 -13.51 1.24
C LEU A 289 -4.09 -13.15 1.12
N ALA A 290 -4.81 -12.95 2.23
CA ALA A 290 -6.23 -12.57 2.23
C ALA A 290 -6.50 -11.22 1.54
N ARG A 291 -5.49 -10.36 1.37
CA ARG A 291 -5.57 -9.13 0.56
C ARG A 291 -5.51 -9.38 -0.94
N SER A 292 -5.11 -10.58 -1.37
CA SER A 292 -4.92 -10.88 -2.79
C SER A 292 -5.71 -12.07 -3.29
N VAL A 293 -6.05 -13.02 -2.43
CA VAL A 293 -6.79 -14.22 -2.79
C VAL A 293 -8.06 -14.37 -1.99
N ASN A 294 -9.03 -15.07 -2.58
CA ASN A 294 -10.26 -15.46 -1.91
C ASN A 294 -9.93 -16.47 -0.80
N GLU A 295 -10.64 -16.37 0.33
CA GLU A 295 -10.55 -17.29 1.47
C GLU A 295 -10.67 -18.76 1.06
N GLU A 296 -11.48 -19.07 0.04
CA GLU A 296 -11.69 -20.45 -0.44
C GLU A 296 -10.42 -21.08 -1.03
N ILE A 297 -9.63 -20.32 -1.79
CA ILE A 297 -8.40 -20.85 -2.43
C ILE A 297 -7.14 -20.60 -1.60
N LEU A 298 -7.25 -19.79 -0.53
CA LEU A 298 -6.10 -19.34 0.23
C LEU A 298 -5.27 -20.50 0.80
N PRO A 299 -5.85 -21.53 1.45
CA PRO A 299 -5.07 -22.65 1.99
C PRO A 299 -4.34 -23.43 0.89
N ASP A 300 -5.04 -23.74 -0.20
CA ASP A 300 -4.47 -24.52 -1.30
C ASP A 300 -3.35 -23.74 -1.99
N LEU A 301 -3.53 -22.43 -2.20
CA LEU A 301 -2.50 -21.56 -2.77
C LEU A 301 -1.31 -21.40 -1.82
N TYR A 302 -1.56 -21.27 -0.51
CA TYR A 302 -0.50 -21.22 0.49
C TYR A 302 0.34 -22.49 0.38
N ASP A 303 -0.30 -23.67 0.41
CA ASP A 303 0.39 -24.95 0.32
C ASP A 303 1.13 -25.08 -1.03
N ASP A 304 0.50 -24.77 -2.16
CA ASP A 304 1.13 -24.86 -3.48
C ASP A 304 2.35 -23.94 -3.61
N VAL A 305 2.25 -22.69 -3.17
CA VAL A 305 3.37 -21.74 -3.25
C VAL A 305 4.43 -22.13 -2.23
N HIS A 306 4.05 -22.42 -0.99
CA HIS A 306 4.96 -22.87 0.06
C HIS A 306 5.72 -24.13 -0.36
N GLU A 307 5.01 -25.14 -0.87
CA GLU A 307 5.61 -26.35 -1.45
C GLU A 307 6.46 -26.01 -2.66
N SER A 308 6.06 -25.14 -3.58
CA SER A 308 6.92 -24.79 -4.72
C SER A 308 8.24 -24.09 -4.29
N LEU A 309 8.19 -23.34 -3.18
CA LEU A 309 9.33 -22.65 -2.58
C LEU A 309 10.19 -23.59 -1.72
N MET A 310 9.56 -24.55 -1.01
CA MET A 310 10.21 -25.49 -0.07
C MET A 310 10.60 -26.84 -0.72
N MET A 311 9.81 -27.39 -1.65
CA MET A 311 9.96 -28.74 -2.26
C MET A 311 11.12 -28.90 -3.26
N LYS A 312 12.18 -28.10 -3.19
CA LYS A 312 13.46 -28.48 -3.82
C LYS A 312 14.64 -28.32 -2.88
N ILE A 313 14.45 -28.86 -1.69
CA ILE A 313 15.39 -28.83 -0.59
C ILE A 313 15.46 -30.24 0.01
N GLU A 314 16.59 -30.91 -0.18
CA GLU A 314 17.06 -31.91 0.79
C GLU A 314 17.17 -31.17 2.13
N GLU A 315 16.34 -31.52 3.13
CA GLU A 315 16.21 -31.13 4.59
C GLU A 315 17.00 -29.94 5.23
N GLN A 316 17.88 -29.21 4.53
CA GLN A 316 18.89 -28.26 5.05
C GLN A 316 19.13 -27.04 4.12
N ALA A 317 18.25 -26.75 3.17
CA ALA A 317 18.37 -25.57 2.31
C ALA A 317 17.33 -24.50 2.65
N ILE A 318 17.66 -23.25 2.34
CA ILE A 318 16.76 -22.11 2.48
C ILE A 318 16.57 -21.52 1.09
N SER A 319 15.34 -21.43 0.62
CA SER A 319 14.97 -20.82 -0.66
C SER A 319 14.35 -19.45 -0.42
N LYS A 320 14.84 -18.42 -1.11
CA LYS A 320 14.30 -17.05 -1.06
C LYS A 320 13.88 -16.62 -2.46
N VAL A 321 12.67 -16.09 -2.59
CA VAL A 321 12.23 -15.40 -3.82
C VAL A 321 12.86 -14.02 -3.83
N GLU A 322 13.64 -13.70 -4.84
CA GLU A 322 14.25 -12.38 -4.97
C GLU A 322 13.41 -11.48 -5.87
N THR A 323 12.85 -12.00 -6.97
CA THR A 323 12.10 -11.17 -7.91
C THR A 323 11.02 -11.97 -8.63
N VAL A 324 9.89 -11.31 -8.89
CA VAL A 324 8.80 -11.83 -9.72
C VAL A 324 8.56 -10.85 -10.86
N ARG A 325 8.60 -11.34 -12.10
CA ARG A 325 8.40 -10.50 -13.30
C ARG A 325 7.29 -11.10 -14.15
N ASN A 326 6.21 -10.35 -14.36
CA ASN A 326 5.19 -10.71 -15.34
C ASN A 326 5.77 -10.50 -16.75
N ILE A 327 5.74 -11.56 -17.55
CA ILE A 327 6.23 -11.56 -18.94
C ILE A 327 5.08 -11.17 -19.88
N GLU A 328 3.91 -11.79 -19.68
CA GLU A 328 2.72 -11.57 -20.49
C GLU A 328 1.48 -11.86 -19.66
N SER A 329 0.50 -10.96 -19.72
CA SER A 329 -0.80 -11.09 -19.06
C SER A 329 -1.88 -10.78 -20.10
N THR A 330 -2.70 -11.77 -20.45
CA THR A 330 -3.83 -11.60 -21.37
C THR A 330 -5.13 -11.81 -20.62
N VAL A 331 -6.04 -10.84 -20.70
CA VAL A 331 -7.34 -10.89 -20.03
C VAL A 331 -8.42 -11.34 -21.01
N ASP A 332 -9.28 -12.26 -20.56
CA ASP A 332 -10.54 -12.58 -21.23
C ASP A 332 -11.70 -11.95 -20.45
N LEU A 333 -12.36 -10.98 -21.08
CA LEU A 333 -13.50 -10.25 -20.51
C LEU A 333 -14.79 -10.78 -21.16
N PRO A 334 -15.69 -11.44 -20.40
CA PRO A 334 -16.96 -11.88 -20.94
C PRO A 334 -17.82 -10.69 -21.40
N GLU A 335 -18.51 -10.82 -22.53
CA GLU A 335 -19.37 -9.75 -23.08
C GLU A 335 -20.61 -9.46 -22.21
N ASP A 336 -21.15 -10.48 -21.54
CA ASP A 336 -22.29 -10.36 -20.62
C ASP A 336 -22.03 -11.15 -19.33
N PRO A 337 -21.21 -10.60 -18.41
CA PRO A 337 -20.90 -11.25 -17.14
C PRO A 337 -22.14 -11.32 -16.24
N GLU A 338 -22.47 -12.53 -15.78
CA GLU A 338 -23.46 -12.72 -14.71
C GLU A 338 -22.90 -12.29 -13.34
N GLU A 339 -21.60 -12.43 -13.15
CA GLU A 339 -20.85 -12.08 -11.95
C GLU A 339 -19.67 -11.17 -12.29
N PRO A 340 -19.23 -10.29 -11.37
CA PRO A 340 -18.04 -9.46 -11.57
C PRO A 340 -16.76 -10.29 -11.46
N ALA A 341 -16.49 -11.09 -12.49
CA ALA A 341 -15.31 -11.92 -12.61
C ALA A 341 -14.77 -11.93 -14.04
N TYR A 342 -13.46 -12.14 -14.16
CA TYR A 342 -12.77 -12.28 -15.43
C TYR A 342 -11.60 -13.26 -15.33
N GLU A 343 -11.13 -13.73 -16.48
CA GLU A 343 -10.00 -14.67 -16.55
C GLU A 343 -8.73 -13.97 -17.02
N VAL A 344 -7.58 -14.40 -16.51
CA VAL A 344 -6.27 -13.90 -16.88
C VAL A 344 -5.34 -15.07 -17.19
N LEU A 345 -4.87 -15.15 -18.43
CA LEU A 345 -3.79 -16.04 -18.82
C LEU A 345 -2.47 -15.31 -18.60
N ALA A 346 -1.74 -15.72 -17.58
CA ALA A 346 -0.49 -15.08 -17.18
C ALA A 346 0.71 -15.99 -17.43
N THR A 347 1.81 -15.39 -17.87
CA THR A 347 3.14 -15.99 -17.92
C THR A 347 4.09 -15.11 -17.13
N TRP A 348 4.80 -15.68 -16.17
CA TRP A 348 5.71 -14.93 -15.31
C TRP A 348 6.97 -15.73 -15.00
N GLU A 349 8.01 -15.01 -14.61
CA GLU A 349 9.23 -15.60 -14.08
C GLU A 349 9.42 -15.28 -12.60
N VAL A 350 9.87 -16.30 -11.86
CA VAL A 350 10.29 -16.19 -10.47
C VAL A 350 11.79 -16.45 -10.42
N ILE A 351 12.54 -15.46 -9.94
CA ILE A 351 13.98 -15.55 -9.70
C ILE A 351 14.18 -15.66 -8.19
N GLY A 352 14.92 -16.68 -7.77
CA GLY A 352 15.19 -16.91 -6.35
C GLY A 352 16.60 -17.44 -6.10
N THR A 353 17.02 -17.38 -4.85
CA THR A 353 18.26 -17.99 -4.38
C THR A 353 17.94 -19.22 -3.54
N VAL A 354 18.73 -20.28 -3.70
CA VAL A 354 18.69 -21.45 -2.81
C VAL A 354 20.04 -21.62 -2.17
N LYS A 355 20.08 -21.45 -0.86
CA LYS A 355 21.28 -21.54 -0.04
C LYS A 355 21.35 -22.91 0.62
N HIS A 356 22.50 -23.56 0.48
CA HIS A 356 22.87 -24.74 1.25
C HIS A 356 24.11 -24.42 2.08
N TYR A 357 24.47 -25.31 3.01
CA TYR A 357 25.71 -25.17 3.74
C TYR A 357 26.91 -25.06 2.78
N GLY A 358 27.57 -23.90 2.81
CA GLY A 358 28.80 -23.61 2.06
C GLY A 358 28.64 -22.94 0.69
N HIS A 359 27.43 -22.80 0.12
CA HIS A 359 27.21 -22.03 -1.13
C HIS A 359 25.71 -21.85 -1.48
N GLY A 360 25.41 -20.89 -2.37
CA GLY A 360 24.06 -20.65 -2.90
C GLY A 360 24.00 -20.76 -4.42
N HIS A 361 22.82 -21.11 -4.93
CA HIS A 361 22.51 -21.17 -6.36
C HIS A 361 21.36 -20.25 -6.69
N TRP A 362 21.46 -19.58 -7.83
CA TRP A 362 20.32 -18.86 -8.40
C TRP A 362 19.44 -19.83 -9.17
N ARG A 363 18.12 -19.65 -9.05
CA ARG A 363 17.12 -20.42 -9.77
C ARG A 363 16.18 -19.45 -10.46
N LYS A 364 15.83 -19.78 -11.71
CA LYS A 364 14.82 -19.11 -12.48
C LYS A 364 13.75 -20.13 -12.88
N ASN A 365 12.50 -19.86 -12.52
CA ASN A 365 11.35 -20.63 -12.94
C ASN A 365 10.47 -19.74 -13.82
N VAL A 366 10.00 -20.28 -14.94
CA VAL A 366 8.99 -19.63 -15.78
C VAL A 366 7.73 -20.45 -15.66
N SER A 367 6.65 -19.81 -15.27
CA SER A 367 5.35 -20.42 -15.05
C SER A 367 4.31 -19.78 -15.96
N ARG A 368 3.27 -20.56 -16.28
CA ARG A 368 2.10 -20.12 -17.01
C ARG A 368 0.86 -20.72 -16.35
N ALA A 369 -0.14 -19.89 -16.06
CA ALA A 369 -1.39 -20.31 -15.44
C ALA A 369 -2.57 -19.50 -15.96
N LEU A 370 -3.76 -20.08 -15.82
CA LEU A 370 -5.03 -19.40 -15.98
C LEU A 370 -5.54 -19.03 -14.58
N TYR A 371 -5.78 -17.74 -14.36
CA TYR A 371 -6.32 -17.22 -13.12
C TYR A 371 -7.75 -16.74 -13.33
N LYS A 372 -8.59 -16.90 -12.30
CA LYS A 372 -9.88 -16.21 -12.21
C LYS A 372 -9.76 -15.10 -11.19
N VAL A 373 -10.12 -13.87 -11.57
CA VAL A 373 -10.18 -12.72 -10.67
C VAL A 373 -11.64 -12.33 -10.48
N GLN A 374 -12.06 -12.16 -9.24
CA GLN A 374 -13.45 -11.92 -8.87
C GLN A 374 -13.56 -10.79 -7.85
N TRP A 375 -14.61 -9.97 -8.00
CA TRP A 375 -14.98 -8.98 -7.00
C TRP A 375 -15.76 -9.64 -5.86
N ILE A 376 -15.27 -9.43 -4.64
CA ILE A 376 -15.90 -9.86 -3.39
C ILE A 376 -16.46 -8.62 -2.70
N ASP A 377 -17.76 -8.63 -2.40
CA ASP A 377 -18.42 -7.50 -1.77
C ASP A 377 -17.79 -7.17 -0.40
N GLY A 378 -17.45 -5.90 -0.20
CA GLY A 378 -16.78 -5.41 1.02
C GLY A 378 -15.27 -5.67 1.12
N LEU A 379 -14.67 -6.47 0.21
CA LEU A 379 -13.23 -6.75 0.19
C LEU A 379 -12.53 -6.27 -1.08
N GLY A 380 -13.24 -6.26 -2.21
CA GLY A 380 -12.69 -5.85 -3.50
C GLY A 380 -12.29 -7.02 -4.40
N TRP A 381 -11.43 -6.76 -5.38
CA TRP A 381 -10.93 -7.78 -6.29
C TRP A 381 -9.97 -8.75 -5.60
N ARG A 382 -10.15 -10.04 -5.83
CA ARG A 382 -9.29 -11.13 -5.35
C ARG A 382 -9.10 -12.19 -6.44
N ILE A 383 -7.96 -12.87 -6.42
CA ILE A 383 -7.76 -14.10 -7.18
C ILE A 383 -8.63 -15.18 -6.53
N ALA A 384 -9.54 -15.75 -7.30
CA ALA A 384 -10.55 -16.71 -6.84
C ALA A 384 -10.32 -18.12 -7.38
N ASP A 385 -9.45 -18.29 -8.37
CA ASP A 385 -9.02 -19.60 -8.87
C ASP A 385 -7.67 -19.51 -9.59
N CYS A 386 -6.94 -20.61 -9.65
CA CYS A 386 -5.65 -20.75 -10.33
C CYS A 386 -5.49 -22.16 -10.92
N GLU A 387 -5.36 -22.25 -12.24
CA GLU A 387 -4.99 -23.47 -12.95
C GLU A 387 -3.58 -23.33 -13.53
N LEU A 388 -2.59 -23.97 -12.92
CA LEU A 388 -1.22 -24.00 -13.42
C LEU A 388 -1.13 -24.86 -14.70
N ILE A 389 -0.79 -24.24 -15.82
CA ILE A 389 -0.72 -24.88 -17.15
C ILE A 389 0.66 -25.49 -17.39
N ASP A 390 1.72 -24.72 -17.12
CA ASP A 390 3.11 -25.13 -17.32
C ASP A 390 4.01 -24.44 -16.31
N GLN A 391 5.02 -25.17 -15.83
CA GLN A 391 6.09 -24.61 -15.01
C GLN A 391 7.39 -25.29 -15.38
N ARG A 392 8.35 -24.49 -15.82
CA ARG A 392 9.67 -24.98 -16.23
C ARG A 392 10.79 -24.20 -15.56
N ARG A 393 11.79 -24.94 -15.11
CA ARG A 393 13.06 -24.37 -14.67
C ARG A 393 13.88 -23.97 -15.89
N VAL A 394 14.46 -22.77 -15.85
CA VAL A 394 15.39 -22.28 -16.86
C VAL A 394 16.76 -22.15 -16.18
N ASP A 395 17.74 -22.95 -16.62
CA ASP A 395 19.09 -22.97 -16.05
C ASP A 395 19.92 -21.81 -16.62
N ASP A 396 19.68 -20.59 -16.12
CA ASP A 396 20.45 -19.39 -16.46
C ASP A 396 20.32 -18.23 -15.44
N GLY A 397 19.77 -18.46 -14.24
CA GLY A 397 19.54 -17.39 -13.24
C GLY A 397 20.78 -16.59 -12.83
N GLN A 398 22.00 -17.06 -13.15
CA GLN A 398 23.25 -16.32 -12.94
C GLN A 398 23.52 -15.21 -13.98
N GLU A 399 23.03 -15.33 -15.23
CA GLU A 399 23.28 -14.32 -16.27
C GLU A 399 22.36 -13.10 -16.15
N SER A 400 21.10 -13.29 -15.78
CA SER A 400 20.15 -12.19 -15.53
C SER A 400 20.56 -11.34 -14.32
N VAL A 401 21.13 -11.96 -13.28
CA VAL A 401 21.62 -11.28 -12.08
C VAL A 401 22.94 -10.57 -12.31
N LYS A 402 23.80 -11.03 -13.22
CA LYS A 402 25.01 -10.27 -13.58
C LYS A 402 24.67 -8.88 -14.11
N LEU A 403 23.57 -8.76 -14.86
CA LEU A 403 23.08 -7.48 -15.36
C LEU A 403 22.53 -6.58 -14.24
N ALA A 404 21.79 -7.16 -13.28
CA ALA A 404 21.25 -6.44 -12.12
C ALA A 404 22.34 -6.05 -11.11
N ALA A 405 23.28 -6.95 -10.82
CA ALA A 405 24.42 -6.73 -9.92
C ALA A 405 25.44 -5.73 -10.49
N ASP A 406 25.69 -5.72 -11.81
CA ASP A 406 26.50 -4.67 -12.45
C ASP A 406 25.82 -3.29 -12.36
N THR A 407 24.49 -3.26 -12.32
CA THR A 407 23.70 -2.03 -12.13
C THR A 407 23.76 -1.58 -10.66
N LEU A 408 23.49 -2.47 -9.70
CA LEU A 408 23.59 -2.22 -8.26
C LEU A 408 25.01 -1.81 -7.82
N SER A 409 26.05 -2.42 -8.40
CA SER A 409 27.45 -2.05 -8.13
C SER A 409 27.78 -0.63 -8.59
N ARG A 410 27.17 -0.15 -9.68
CA ARG A 410 27.32 1.25 -10.11
C ARG A 410 26.60 2.21 -9.16
N SER A 411 25.41 1.85 -8.67
CA SER A 411 24.62 2.63 -7.71
C SER A 411 25.29 2.70 -6.34
N ALA A 412 25.76 1.57 -5.81
CA ALA A 412 26.44 1.48 -4.52
C ALA A 412 27.79 2.21 -4.52
N ASN A 413 28.55 2.16 -5.63
CA ASN A 413 29.77 2.97 -5.78
C ASN A 413 29.47 4.48 -5.80
N PHE A 414 28.27 4.88 -6.22
CA PHE A 414 27.83 6.27 -6.16
C PHE A 414 27.44 6.68 -4.73
N ALA A 415 26.70 5.84 -4.00
CA ALA A 415 26.36 6.06 -2.59
C ALA A 415 27.60 6.10 -1.68
N ILE A 416 28.58 5.20 -1.89
CA ILE A 416 29.87 5.20 -1.17
C ILE A 416 30.70 6.45 -1.51
N ALA A 417 30.66 6.93 -2.76
CA ALA A 417 31.36 8.17 -3.15
C ALA A 417 30.75 9.43 -2.50
N ILE A 418 29.46 9.42 -2.17
CA ILE A 418 28.79 10.46 -1.37
C ILE A 418 29.19 10.32 0.11
N ARG A 419 29.19 9.09 0.67
CA ARG A 419 29.66 8.79 2.03
C ARG A 419 31.12 9.23 2.27
N GLY A 420 31.98 9.11 1.26
CA GLY A 420 33.39 9.52 1.32
C GLY A 420 33.65 11.02 1.18
N ARG A 421 32.68 11.83 0.71
CA ARG A 421 32.84 13.30 0.55
C ARG A 421 32.45 14.10 1.79
N ASN A 422 31.65 13.53 2.70
CA ASN A 422 31.32 14.15 3.99
C ASN A 422 32.39 13.93 5.07
N ASN A 423 33.47 13.20 4.77
CA ASN A 423 34.62 12.97 5.64
C ASN A 423 35.87 13.80 5.24
N ARG A 424 35.70 15.01 4.70
CA ARG A 424 36.80 15.98 4.51
C ARG A 424 36.47 17.38 4.94
#